data_AF-A0A9D6MK03-F1
#
_entry.id   AF-A0A9D6MK03-F1
#
_cell.length_a   1.000
_cell.length_b   1.000
_cell.length_c   1.000
_cell.angle_alpha   90.00
_cell.angle_beta   90.00
_cell.angle_gamma   90.00
#
_symmetry.space_group_name_H-M   'P 1'
#
loop_
_entity.id
_entity.type
_entity.pdbx_description
1 polymer ?
#
loop_
_entity_poly.entity_id
_entity_poly.type
_entity_poly.pdbx_seq_one_letter_code
_entity_poly.pdbx_strand_id
1 'polypeptide(L)' 'MISATAARRFEDEGYLVVRGLLDARRDVHPLRDAYAALVDALATIYEAELGRLPAARGTPPRKESVSRRSSG' A
#
# COMPACT_ATOMS: atom_id res chain seq x y z
N MET A 1 -24.99 1.92 -8.41
CA MET A 1 -25.22 3.12 -9.23
C MET A 1 -24.49 4.28 -8.58
N ILE A 2 -23.69 5.02 -9.35
CA ILE A 2 -23.04 6.25 -8.90
C ILE A 2 -24.08 7.37 -8.96
N SER A 3 -24.14 8.24 -7.95
CA SER A 3 -25.11 9.34 -7.92
C SER A 3 -24.74 10.42 -8.95
N ALA A 4 -25.74 11.18 -9.43
CA ALA A 4 -25.52 12.30 -10.35
C ALA A 4 -24.53 13.34 -9.78
N THR A 5 -24.56 13.56 -8.45
CA THR A 5 -23.61 14.43 -7.77
C THR A 5 -22.18 13.88 -7.82
N ALA A 6 -22.01 12.57 -7.63
CA ALA A 6 -20.69 11.93 -7.71
C ALA A 6 -20.16 11.91 -9.16
N ALA A 7 -21.03 11.72 -10.15
CA ALA A 7 -20.67 11.81 -11.57
C ALA A 7 -20.16 13.22 -11.92
N ARG A 8 -20.88 14.27 -11.52
CA ARG A 8 -20.46 15.65 -11.76
C ARG A 8 -19.14 16.01 -11.08
N ARG A 9 -18.92 15.55 -9.84
CA ARG A 9 -17.62 15.73 -9.17
C ARG A 9 -16.48 15.01 -9.90
N PHE A 10 -16.73 13.85 -10.48
CA PHE A 10 -15.73 13.17 -11.29
C PHE A 10 -15.41 13.95 -12.57
N GLU A 11 -16.41 14.55 -13.22
CA GLU A 11 -16.21 15.43 -14.39
C GLU A 11 -15.38 16.67 -14.05
N ASP A 12 -15.64 17.29 -12.88
CA ASP A 12 -14.95 18.51 -12.46
C ASP A 12 -13.54 18.24 -11.89
N GLU A 13 -13.38 17.18 -11.09
CA GLU A 13 -12.14 16.88 -10.35
C GLU A 13 -11.25 15.84 -11.04
N GLY A 14 -11.78 15.09 -12.02
CA GLY A 14 -11.07 14.01 -12.74
C GLY A 14 -10.89 12.71 -11.94
N TYR A 15 -11.38 12.67 -10.69
CA TYR A 15 -11.35 11.48 -9.84
C TYR A 15 -12.54 11.43 -8.87
N LEU A 16 -12.81 10.25 -8.33
CA LEU A 16 -13.85 10.03 -7.33
C LEU A 16 -13.32 9.12 -6.22
N VAL A 17 -13.55 9.52 -4.97
CA VAL A 17 -13.22 8.69 -3.80
C VAL A 17 -14.45 7.88 -3.39
N VAL A 18 -14.38 6.57 -3.56
CA VAL A 18 -15.44 5.65 -3.13
C VAL A 18 -15.00 4.93 -1.85
N ARG A 19 -15.73 5.14 -0.76
CA ARG A 19 -15.45 4.50 0.53
C ARG A 19 -16.26 3.22 0.68
N GLY A 20 -15.68 2.20 1.32
CA GLY A 20 -16.35 0.93 1.59
C GLY A 20 -16.66 0.09 0.35
N LEU A 21 -16.01 0.39 -0.78
CA LEU A 21 -16.16 -0.42 -2.01
C LEU A 21 -15.59 -1.83 -1.83
N LEU A 22 -14.47 -1.93 -1.10
CA LEU A 22 -13.77 -3.18 -0.85
C LEU A 22 -13.84 -3.50 0.65
N ASP A 23 -14.08 -4.76 0.96
CA ASP A 23 -13.89 -5.30 2.29
C ASP A 23 -12.41 -5.62 2.52
N ALA A 24 -11.86 -5.13 3.63
CA ALA A 24 -10.44 -5.26 3.91
C ALA A 24 -9.98 -6.73 4.05
N ARG A 25 -10.84 -7.60 4.58
CA ARG A 25 -10.49 -9.00 4.86
C ARG A 25 -10.80 -9.91 3.68
N ARG A 26 -11.93 -9.71 3.03
CA ARG A 26 -12.39 -10.56 1.94
C ARG A 26 -11.75 -10.18 0.61
N ASP A 27 -11.49 -8.89 0.37
CA ASP A 27 -11.04 -8.43 -0.94
C ASP A 27 -9.57 -7.98 -0.91
N VAL A 28 -9.18 -7.18 0.08
CA VAL A 28 -7.83 -6.58 0.11
C VAL A 28 -6.76 -7.55 0.61
N HIS A 29 -7.02 -8.29 1.69
CA HIS A 29 -6.05 -9.23 2.25
C HIS A 29 -5.59 -10.31 1.24
N PRO A 30 -6.48 -11.01 0.50
CA PRO A 30 -6.03 -12.01 -0.45
C PRO A 30 -5.14 -11.44 -1.55
N LEU A 31 -5.44 -10.24 -2.05
CA LEU A 31 -4.61 -9.56 -3.04
C LEU A 31 -3.23 -9.20 -2.48
N ARG A 32 -3.18 -8.69 -1.24
CA ARG A 32 -1.92 -8.39 -0.57
C ARG A 32 -1.07 -9.64 -0.38
N ASP A 33 -1.68 -10.72 0.07
CA ASP A 33 -0.97 -11.98 0.36
C ASP A 33 -0.45 -12.61 -0.95
N ALA A 34 -1.23 -12.56 -2.04
CA ALA A 34 -0.79 -12.99 -3.36
C ALA A 34 0.37 -12.12 -3.91
N TYR A 35 0.30 -10.81 -3.70
CA TYR A 35 1.38 -9.90 -4.10
C TYR A 35 2.66 -10.15 -3.31
N ALA A 36 2.56 -10.39 -1.99
CA ALA A 36 3.71 -10.74 -1.17
C ALA A 36 4.37 -12.03 -1.64
N ALA A 37 3.58 -13.08 -1.92
CA ALA A 37 4.10 -14.33 -2.46
C ALA A 37 4.81 -14.16 -3.80
N LEU A 38 4.30 -13.28 -4.68
CA LEU A 38 4.97 -12.95 -5.95
C LEU A 38 6.33 -12.27 -5.70
N VAL A 39 6.39 -11.31 -4.78
CA VAL A 39 7.64 -10.61 -4.44
C VAL A 39 8.67 -11.59 -3.86
N ASP A 40 8.25 -12.50 -2.99
CA ASP A 40 9.13 -13.53 -2.40
C ASP A 40 9.66 -14.51 -3.46
N ALA A 41 8.80 -14.92 -4.40
CA ALA A 41 9.22 -15.76 -5.53
C ALA A 41 10.24 -15.05 -6.42
N LEU A 42 10.00 -13.77 -6.74
CA LEU A 42 10.97 -12.97 -7.48
C LEU A 42 12.28 -12.85 -6.70
N ALA A 43 12.24 -12.53 -5.41
CA ALA A 43 13.45 -12.42 -4.59
C ALA A 43 14.28 -13.71 -4.64
N THR A 44 13.62 -14.87 -4.55
CA THR A 44 14.27 -16.19 -4.64
C THR A 44 14.96 -16.39 -5.99
N ILE A 45 14.28 -16.05 -7.09
CA ILE A 45 14.84 -16.15 -8.45
C ILE A 45 16.05 -15.22 -8.59
N TYR A 46 15.91 -13.96 -8.18
CA TYR A 46 16.98 -12.97 -8.25
C TYR A 46 18.20 -13.38 -7.42
N GLU A 47 18.00 -13.93 -6.22
CA GLU A 47 19.10 -14.44 -5.39
C GLU A 47 19.82 -15.61 -6.05
N ALA A 48 19.07 -16.53 -6.67
CA ALA A 48 19.62 -17.71 -7.34
C ALA A 48 20.35 -17.36 -8.64
N GLU A 49 19.86 -16.40 -9.42
CA GLU A 49 20.39 -16.08 -10.75
C GLU A 49 21.46 -14.99 -10.75
N LEU A 50 21.37 -13.98 -9.87
CA LEU A 50 22.21 -12.77 -9.92
C LEU A 50 23.20 -12.65 -8.76
N GLY A 51 23.12 -13.52 -7.74
CA GLY A 51 24.01 -13.49 -6.59
C GLY A 51 23.75 -12.29 -5.67
N ARG A 52 22.95 -12.51 -4.63
CA ARG A 52 22.51 -11.55 -3.58
C ARG A 52 21.89 -10.25 -4.10
N LEU A 53 20.63 -10.03 -3.69
CA LEU A 53 20.00 -8.72 -3.79
C LEU A 53 20.85 -7.67 -3.06
N PRO A 54 21.16 -6.50 -3.66
CA PRO A 54 21.75 -5.40 -2.93
C PRO A 54 20.83 -5.05 -1.76
N ALA A 55 21.38 -5.03 -0.55
CA ALA A 55 20.65 -4.83 0.70
C ALA A 55 19.52 -3.82 0.53
N ALA A 56 18.28 -4.26 0.84
CA ALA A 56 17.05 -3.52 0.60
C ALA A 56 17.20 -2.03 0.97
N ARG A 57 17.36 -1.17 -0.03
CA ARG A 57 17.34 0.29 0.17
C ARG A 57 15.90 0.68 0.42
N GLY A 58 15.49 0.65 1.68
CA GLY A 58 14.14 1.05 2.03
C GLY A 58 13.65 0.64 3.39
N THR A 59 14.52 0.38 4.38
CA THR A 59 14.06 0.31 5.77
C THR A 59 13.32 1.61 6.08
N PRO A 60 11.99 1.60 6.27
CA PRO A 60 11.29 2.83 6.62
C PRO A 60 11.83 3.28 7.98
N PRO A 61 12.11 4.59 8.18
CA PRO A 61 12.63 5.06 9.45
C PRO A 61 11.67 4.64 10.56
N ARG A 62 12.20 3.96 11.58
CA ARG A 62 11.47 3.68 12.82
C ARG A 62 10.90 5.01 13.29
N LYS A 63 9.57 5.13 13.40
CA LYS A 63 8.95 6.33 13.96
C LYS A 63 9.50 6.49 15.38
N GLU A 64 10.42 7.42 15.56
CA GLU A 64 10.84 7.85 16.89
C GLU A 64 9.61 8.37 17.62
N SER A 65 9.38 7.80 18.79
CA SER A 65 8.32 8.23 19.69
C SER A 65 8.63 9.66 20.09
N VAL A 66 7.91 10.63 19.53
CA VAL A 66 7.98 12.03 19.94
C VAL A 66 7.53 12.10 21.40
N SER A 67 8.50 12.10 22.30
CA SER A 67 8.33 12.43 23.71
C SER A 67 7.87 13.89 23.78
N ARG A 68 6.57 14.07 23.94
CA ARG A 68 5.97 15.37 24.28
C ARG A 68 6.51 15.78 25.64
N ARG A 69 7.56 16.58 25.66
CA ARG A 69 7.89 17.41 26.82
C ARG A 69 6.91 18.58 26.84
N SER A 70 5.92 18.45 27.70
CA SER A 70 5.17 19.54 28.29
C SER A 70 6.11 20.40 29.13
N SER A 71 6.26 21.66 28.75
CA SER A 71 6.64 22.78 29.61
C SER A 71 5.58 23.84 29.31
N GLY A 72 4.74 24.28 30.25
CA GLY A 72 5.13 24.88 31.51
C GLY A 72 4.85 26.37 31.35
#